data_AF-X1LHI9-F1
#
_entry.id   AF-X1LHI9-F1
#
_cell.length_a   1.000
_cell.length_b   1.000
_cell.length_c   1.000
_cell.angle_alpha   90.00
_cell.angle_beta   90.00
_cell.angle_gamma   90.00
#
_symmetry.space_group_name_H-M   'P 1'
#
loop_
_entity.id
_entity.type
_entity.pdbx_description
1 polymer ?
#
loop_
_entity_poly.entity_id
_entity_poly.type
_entity_poly.pdbx_seq_one_letter_code
_entity_poly.pdbx_strand_id
1 'polypeptide(L)'
;LNFTAVIGDRPIGGAGTVNGYMGAVLGSGQPYVQVGNSDGHFQTLTYSQTVDDNAWHRVLWIFDRSANVSVVVDNGAPQGALMTAVEKSVNNLELTSLRRAGTSFAYAYGDQITIDEVIFFDHVLTPSERTADYALGLGKFYTLCDDFVDGYHMREGSGSAIASIKGLAPGTLVAMEPGDWVTGKTFPFSGMCLDWTDPIGMHANSRIRVWIYGEGTGIHKQQVATIPLGVESYALTQARGINGTWLPLSSLPGHYWVQLDAVGPSGVRSAPSNTI
;
A
#
# COMPACT_ATOMS: atom_id res chain seq x y z
N LEU A 1 20.55 0.40 -1.84
CA LEU A 1 19.57 -0.71 -1.86
C LEU A 1 18.17 -0.10 -1.87
N ASN A 2 17.28 -0.45 -2.81
CA ASN A 2 15.93 0.10 -2.84
C ASN A 2 14.86 -1.01 -2.73
N PHE A 3 14.04 -1.02 -1.68
CA PHE A 3 13.11 -2.11 -1.35
C PHE A 3 11.73 -1.65 -0.84
N THR A 4 10.88 -2.60 -0.44
CA THR A 4 9.59 -2.40 0.24
C THR A 4 9.60 -3.24 1.53
N ALA A 5 9.26 -2.67 2.69
CA ALA A 5 9.87 -3.04 3.98
C ALA A 5 9.09 -3.88 5.00
N VAL A 6 9.92 -4.38 5.93
CA VAL A 6 9.73 -5.15 7.18
C VAL A 6 8.42 -4.94 7.92
N ILE A 7 7.63 -6.00 8.03
CA ILE A 7 6.36 -6.05 8.78
C ILE A 7 6.57 -6.89 10.03
N GLY A 8 6.53 -6.30 11.24
CA GLY A 8 6.52 -7.11 12.46
C GLY A 8 6.26 -6.40 13.81
N ASP A 9 5.69 -7.17 14.75
CA ASP A 9 5.53 -6.86 16.17
C ASP A 9 6.72 -7.46 16.97
N ARG A 10 7.49 -6.58 17.61
CA ARG A 10 8.61 -6.80 18.55
C ARG A 10 9.88 -7.55 18.07
N PRO A 11 11.09 -6.96 18.16
CA PRO A 11 12.34 -7.61 17.77
C PRO A 11 12.97 -8.50 18.86
N ILE A 12 13.33 -9.71 18.43
CA ILE A 12 14.62 -10.42 18.63
C ILE A 12 15.60 -9.69 19.56
N GLY A 13 15.73 -10.21 20.78
CA GLY A 13 16.64 -9.71 21.81
C GLY A 13 16.59 -10.60 23.04
N GLY A 14 17.16 -11.81 22.94
CA GLY A 14 17.11 -12.84 23.98
C GLY A 14 16.33 -14.05 23.52
N ALA A 15 16.69 -15.23 24.01
CA ALA A 15 15.99 -16.48 23.73
C ALA A 15 14.53 -16.43 24.25
N GLY A 16 13.62 -15.87 23.46
CA GLY A 16 12.22 -15.68 23.83
C GLY A 16 11.37 -15.24 22.65
N THR A 17 10.61 -16.20 22.10
CA THR A 17 9.32 -16.02 21.39
C THR A 17 9.19 -14.84 20.42
N VAL A 18 9.44 -15.09 19.14
CA VAL A 18 8.81 -14.28 18.07
C VAL A 18 7.32 -14.60 18.10
N ASN A 19 6.48 -13.60 18.34
CA ASN A 19 5.04 -13.74 18.30
C ASN A 19 4.48 -12.78 17.25
N GLY A 20 4.31 -13.24 16.01
CA GLY A 20 3.96 -12.41 14.88
C GLY A 20 4.71 -12.80 13.61
N TYR A 21 4.86 -11.82 12.73
CA TYR A 21 5.50 -11.94 11.43
C TYR A 21 6.69 -10.97 11.37
N MET A 22 7.71 -11.28 10.57
CA MET A 22 8.84 -10.38 10.29
C MET A 22 9.32 -10.60 8.85
N GLY A 23 9.30 -9.56 8.03
CA GLY A 23 10.03 -9.52 6.75
C GLY A 23 11.35 -8.76 6.89
N ALA A 24 12.43 -9.14 6.21
CA ALA A 24 13.69 -8.39 6.24
C ALA A 24 14.53 -8.64 4.96
N VAL A 25 15.60 -7.88 4.80
CA VAL A 25 16.71 -8.21 3.89
C VAL A 25 17.95 -8.36 4.75
N LEU A 26 18.63 -9.50 4.65
CA LEU A 26 19.84 -9.79 5.41
C LEU A 26 21.01 -8.96 4.88
N GLY A 27 22.09 -8.83 5.67
CA GLY A 27 23.33 -8.18 5.22
C GLY A 27 23.99 -8.86 4.00
N SER A 28 23.58 -10.09 3.67
CA SER A 28 23.95 -10.78 2.43
C SER A 28 23.13 -10.34 1.21
N GLY A 29 22.18 -9.41 1.37
CA GLY A 29 21.27 -8.99 0.31
C GLY A 29 20.09 -9.92 0.09
N GLN A 30 19.93 -10.99 0.85
CA GLN A 30 18.84 -11.96 0.66
C GLN A 30 17.57 -11.54 1.43
N PRO A 31 16.40 -11.49 0.77
CA PRO A 31 15.12 -11.37 1.46
C PRO A 31 14.89 -12.52 2.44
N TYR A 32 14.27 -12.20 3.57
CA TYR A 32 14.09 -13.07 4.72
C TYR A 32 12.69 -12.89 5.27
N VAL A 33 12.06 -13.97 5.70
CA VAL A 33 10.80 -13.92 6.46
C VAL A 33 10.85 -14.88 7.63
N GLN A 34 10.27 -14.45 8.74
CA GLN A 34 10.07 -15.25 9.93
C GLN A 34 8.64 -15.08 10.43
N VAL A 35 8.06 -16.19 10.88
CA VAL A 35 6.76 -16.22 11.53
C VAL A 35 6.89 -17.02 12.80
N GLY A 36 6.32 -16.55 13.90
CA GLY A 36 6.38 -17.27 15.16
C GLY A 36 5.15 -17.06 16.03
N ASN A 37 4.94 -17.95 16.99
CA ASN A 37 3.84 -17.88 17.94
C ASN A 37 4.32 -17.63 19.39
N SER A 38 3.35 -17.37 20.26
CA SER A 38 3.59 -17.12 21.69
C SER A 38 4.24 -18.27 22.45
N ASP A 39 4.27 -19.48 21.89
CA ASP A 39 4.91 -20.65 22.51
C ASP A 39 6.40 -20.77 22.15
N GLY A 40 6.90 -19.90 21.28
CA GLY A 40 8.31 -19.86 20.90
C GLY A 40 8.65 -20.73 19.70
N HIS A 41 7.63 -21.28 19.05
CA HIS A 41 7.82 -21.93 17.76
C HIS A 41 7.88 -20.89 16.65
N PHE A 42 8.85 -21.04 15.76
CA PHE A 42 8.99 -20.16 14.60
C PHE A 42 9.36 -20.94 13.35
N GLN A 43 8.92 -20.41 12.20
CA GLN A 43 9.37 -20.80 10.88
C GLN A 43 10.12 -19.64 10.27
N THR A 44 11.28 -19.94 9.70
CA THR A 44 12.11 -18.98 8.98
C THR A 44 12.28 -19.44 7.54
N LEU A 45 12.34 -18.49 6.62
CA LEU A 45 12.67 -18.71 5.22
C LEU A 45 13.58 -17.58 4.72
N THR A 46 14.73 -17.94 4.19
CA THR A 46 15.63 -17.02 3.47
C THR A 46 15.51 -17.30 1.99
N TYR A 47 15.21 -16.27 1.21
CA TYR A 47 15.19 -16.33 -0.24
C TYR A 47 16.60 -16.62 -0.77
N SER A 48 16.70 -17.47 -1.78
CA SER A 48 18.00 -17.98 -2.25
C SER A 48 18.80 -16.94 -3.01
N GLN A 49 18.14 -15.95 -3.63
CA GLN A 49 18.79 -14.91 -4.42
C GLN A 49 18.97 -13.60 -3.64
N THR A 50 19.98 -12.84 -4.04
CA THR A 50 20.28 -11.51 -3.50
C THR A 50 19.54 -10.43 -4.28
N VAL A 51 19.08 -9.39 -3.60
CA VAL A 51 18.49 -8.16 -4.18
C VAL A 51 19.39 -6.93 -3.96
N ASP A 52 20.67 -7.17 -3.66
CA ASP A 52 21.67 -6.11 -3.41
C ASP A 52 22.44 -5.75 -4.68
N ASP A 53 21.73 -5.20 -5.65
CA ASP A 53 22.26 -4.82 -6.97
C ASP A 53 22.03 -3.33 -7.32
N ASN A 54 21.62 -2.54 -6.33
CA ASN A 54 21.24 -1.13 -6.46
C ASN A 54 20.04 -0.84 -7.40
N ALA A 55 19.25 -1.86 -7.75
CA ALA A 55 17.97 -1.71 -8.41
C ALA A 55 16.82 -1.61 -7.40
N TRP A 56 15.64 -1.18 -7.89
CA TRP A 56 14.38 -1.30 -7.16
C TRP A 56 13.82 -2.70 -7.35
N HIS A 57 13.56 -3.37 -6.22
CA HIS A 57 12.86 -4.65 -6.21
C HIS A 57 11.53 -4.54 -5.48
N ARG A 58 10.55 -5.30 -5.94
CA ARG A 58 9.35 -5.59 -5.16
C ARG A 58 9.59 -6.88 -4.38
N VAL A 59 9.33 -6.88 -3.09
CA VAL A 59 9.45 -8.08 -2.25
C VAL A 59 8.10 -8.35 -1.61
N LEU A 60 7.54 -9.55 -1.84
CA LEU A 60 6.35 -10.01 -1.15
C LEU A 60 6.74 -11.08 -0.14
N TRP A 61 6.33 -10.85 1.10
CA TRP A 61 6.30 -11.88 2.13
C TRP A 61 4.87 -12.39 2.24
N ILE A 62 4.69 -13.68 1.97
CA ILE A 62 3.40 -14.33 1.96
C ILE A 62 3.34 -15.29 3.12
N PHE A 63 2.31 -15.16 3.94
CA PHE A 63 2.00 -16.08 5.02
C PHE A 63 0.67 -16.76 4.71
N ASP A 64 0.72 -18.06 4.41
CA ASP A 64 -0.45 -18.93 4.38
C ASP A 64 -0.46 -19.78 5.64
N ARG A 65 -1.36 -19.46 6.57
CA ARG A 65 -1.52 -20.16 7.84
C ARG A 65 -1.71 -21.68 7.67
N SER A 66 -2.33 -22.09 6.57
CA SER A 66 -2.69 -23.50 6.33
C SER A 66 -1.62 -24.27 5.56
N ALA A 67 -0.60 -23.60 5.03
CA ALA A 67 0.37 -24.21 4.13
C ALA A 67 1.80 -23.76 4.40
N ASN A 68 2.19 -22.61 3.89
CA ASN A 68 3.58 -22.21 3.73
C ASN A 68 3.81 -20.72 4.01
N VAL A 69 5.00 -20.42 4.48
CA VAL A 69 5.58 -19.10 4.33
C VAL A 69 6.29 -19.05 2.99
N SER A 70 6.13 -17.96 2.24
CA SER A 70 6.83 -17.78 0.97
C SER A 70 7.39 -16.37 0.81
N VAL A 71 8.45 -16.29 0.02
CA VAL A 71 8.99 -15.02 -0.46
C VAL A 71 8.92 -15.02 -1.98
N VAL A 72 8.44 -13.91 -2.53
CA VAL A 72 8.48 -13.62 -3.97
C VAL A 72 9.29 -12.35 -4.14
N VAL A 73 10.26 -12.39 -5.03
CA VAL A 73 10.96 -11.19 -5.50
C VAL A 73 10.45 -10.87 -6.90
N ASP A 74 10.09 -9.61 -7.10
CA ASP A 74 9.51 -9.08 -8.33
C ASP A 74 8.24 -9.84 -8.75
N ASN A 75 8.17 -10.35 -9.98
CA ASN A 75 7.12 -11.27 -10.43
C ASN A 75 7.66 -12.70 -10.60
N GLY A 76 8.70 -13.04 -9.84
CA GLY A 76 9.33 -14.35 -9.88
C GLY A 76 8.45 -15.47 -9.31
N ALA A 77 8.95 -16.70 -9.41
CA ALA A 77 8.32 -17.83 -8.75
C ALA A 77 8.47 -17.69 -7.22
N PRO A 78 7.43 -18.06 -6.42
CA PRO A 78 7.55 -18.09 -4.97
C PRO A 78 8.57 -19.14 -4.55
N GLN A 79 9.46 -18.76 -3.64
CA GLN A 79 10.22 -19.72 -2.83
C GLN A 79 9.47 -19.88 -1.51
N GLY A 80 9.19 -21.12 -1.10
CA GLY A 80 8.39 -21.40 0.09
C GLY A 80 9.03 -22.39 1.05
N ALA A 81 8.58 -22.36 2.30
CA ALA A 81 8.83 -23.38 3.31
C ALA A 81 7.52 -23.75 4.02
N LEU A 82 7.33 -25.03 4.30
CA LEU A 82 6.16 -25.51 5.05
C LEU A 82 6.18 -24.94 6.47
N MET A 83 5.01 -24.60 7.00
CA MET A 83 4.87 -24.04 8.34
C MET A 83 4.67 -25.09 9.44
N THR A 84 5.30 -26.26 9.30
CA THR A 84 5.08 -27.40 10.22
C THR A 84 5.47 -27.11 11.66
N ALA A 85 6.32 -26.13 11.91
CA ALA A 85 6.74 -25.76 13.26
C ALA A 85 5.73 -24.83 13.97
N VAL A 86 4.88 -24.10 13.25
CA VAL A 86 4.01 -23.06 13.84
C VAL A 86 2.58 -23.59 13.97
N GLU A 87 2.35 -24.44 14.96
CA GLU A 87 1.09 -25.19 15.12
C GLU A 87 -0.07 -24.39 15.75
N LYS A 88 0.22 -23.26 16.42
CA LYS A 88 -0.78 -22.42 17.12
C LYS A 88 -0.97 -21.06 16.46
N SER A 89 -1.98 -20.32 16.93
CA SER A 89 -2.26 -18.97 16.45
C SER A 89 -1.02 -18.09 16.57
N VAL A 90 -0.64 -17.49 15.45
CA VAL A 90 0.20 -16.31 15.45
C VAL A 90 -0.68 -15.16 15.99
N ASN A 91 -0.09 -14.31 16.82
CA ASN A 91 -0.80 -13.14 17.34
C ASN A 91 -1.07 -12.14 16.20
N ASN A 92 -2.26 -11.52 16.22
CA ASN A 92 -2.70 -10.52 15.26
C ASN A 92 -2.65 -9.09 15.83
N LEU A 93 -1.99 -8.90 16.99
CA LEU A 93 -1.94 -7.58 17.62
C LEU A 93 -0.91 -6.69 16.92
N GLU A 94 -1.39 -5.49 16.56
CA GLU A 94 -0.69 -4.26 16.20
C GLU A 94 0.56 -4.40 15.32
N LEU A 95 0.49 -3.84 14.10
CA LEU A 95 1.68 -3.50 13.33
C LEU A 95 2.52 -2.49 14.13
N THR A 96 3.53 -2.98 14.83
CA THR A 96 4.28 -2.15 15.79
C THR A 96 5.38 -1.34 15.10
N SER A 97 5.87 -1.78 13.93
CA SER A 97 6.85 -1.00 13.16
C SER A 97 7.16 -1.49 11.74
N LEU A 98 7.30 -0.53 10.83
CA LEU A 98 8.25 -0.62 9.71
C LEU A 98 9.61 -0.15 10.23
N ARG A 99 10.50 -1.08 10.51
CA ARG A 99 11.84 -0.77 11.05
C ARG A 99 12.89 -1.48 10.23
N ARG A 100 14.03 -0.82 10.05
CA ARG A 100 15.27 -1.49 9.67
C ARG A 100 15.52 -2.62 10.67
N ALA A 101 15.70 -3.84 10.17
CA ALA A 101 15.93 -5.01 11.03
C ALA A 101 17.14 -4.78 11.97
N GLY A 102 16.96 -5.15 13.24
CA GLY A 102 18.06 -5.27 14.22
C GLY A 102 18.16 -4.17 15.28
N THR A 103 17.22 -4.10 16.24
CA THR A 103 17.51 -3.71 17.63
C THR A 103 16.36 -4.02 18.59
N SER A 104 16.57 -4.90 19.57
CA SER A 104 16.34 -4.49 20.96
C SER A 104 17.69 -3.99 21.45
N PHE A 105 18.00 -2.71 21.28
CA PHE A 105 19.36 -2.17 21.42
C PHE A 105 20.38 -2.80 20.43
N ALA A 106 21.33 -2.00 19.92
CA ALA A 106 22.48 -2.37 19.06
C ALA A 106 22.31 -2.79 17.57
N TYR A 107 22.20 -1.77 16.70
CA TYR A 107 22.88 -1.48 15.42
C TYR A 107 23.28 -2.52 14.34
N ALA A 108 23.17 -1.99 13.10
CA ALA A 108 24.05 -2.09 11.90
C ALA A 108 24.13 -3.45 11.16
N TYR A 109 24.09 -3.51 9.82
CA TYR A 109 25.07 -2.98 8.85
C TYR A 109 24.44 -2.63 7.49
N GLY A 110 25.10 -1.74 6.73
CA GLY A 110 24.77 -1.34 5.36
C GLY A 110 24.19 0.07 5.28
N ASP A 111 24.99 1.04 4.84
CA ASP A 111 24.53 2.40 4.58
C ASP A 111 23.59 2.39 3.37
N GLN A 112 22.47 3.11 3.46
CA GLN A 112 21.53 3.40 2.36
C GLN A 112 20.62 2.24 1.92
N ILE A 113 19.63 1.99 2.77
CA ILE A 113 18.39 1.36 2.33
C ILE A 113 17.35 2.43 2.02
N THR A 114 16.61 2.28 0.94
CA THR A 114 15.48 3.13 0.59
C THR A 114 14.24 2.26 0.50
N ILE A 115 13.11 2.78 0.99
CA ILE A 115 11.87 2.02 1.09
C ILE A 115 10.76 2.83 0.44
N ASP A 116 9.90 2.16 -0.33
CA ASP A 116 8.68 2.77 -0.84
C ASP A 116 7.54 1.75 -0.98
N GLU A 117 6.30 2.25 -1.01
CA GLU A 117 5.05 1.52 -1.26
C GLU A 117 4.87 0.24 -0.44
N VAL A 118 4.68 0.37 0.87
CA VAL A 118 4.45 -0.78 1.76
C VAL A 118 2.96 -1.10 1.83
N ILE A 119 2.55 -2.32 1.51
CA ILE A 119 1.15 -2.70 1.41
C ILE A 119 0.88 -3.98 2.18
N PHE A 120 -0.26 -4.05 2.84
CA PHE A 120 -0.69 -5.16 3.67
C PHE A 120 -1.94 -5.81 3.10
N PHE A 121 -1.93 -7.13 2.97
CA PHE A 121 -3.08 -7.92 2.56
C PHE A 121 -3.50 -8.84 3.71
N ASP A 122 -4.81 -9.10 3.84
CA ASP A 122 -5.37 -10.06 4.79
C ASP A 122 -5.55 -11.46 4.20
N HIS A 123 -5.17 -11.63 2.93
CA HIS A 123 -5.28 -12.89 2.20
C HIS A 123 -4.01 -13.19 1.39
N VAL A 124 -3.91 -14.44 0.95
CA VAL A 124 -2.82 -14.91 0.10
C VAL A 124 -3.11 -14.50 -1.34
N LEU A 125 -2.27 -13.62 -1.88
CA LEU A 125 -2.40 -13.22 -3.29
C LEU A 125 -2.21 -14.41 -4.23
N THR A 126 -3.19 -14.59 -5.11
CA THR A 126 -3.12 -15.52 -6.24
C THR A 126 -2.01 -15.12 -7.22
N PRO A 127 -1.52 -16.04 -8.08
CA PRO A 127 -0.56 -15.70 -9.12
C PRO A 127 -1.01 -14.53 -10.01
N SER A 128 -2.31 -14.47 -10.35
CA SER A 128 -2.90 -13.38 -11.14
C SER A 128 -2.88 -12.05 -10.41
N GLU A 129 -3.25 -12.01 -9.13
CA GLU A 129 -3.21 -10.78 -8.34
C GLU A 129 -1.77 -10.29 -8.16
N ARG A 130 -0.81 -11.20 -7.91
CA ARG A 130 0.60 -10.82 -7.80
C ARG A 130 1.15 -10.23 -9.09
N THR A 131 0.75 -10.78 -10.25
CA THR A 131 1.14 -10.27 -11.56
C THR A 131 0.45 -8.94 -11.85
N ALA A 132 -0.84 -8.80 -11.53
CA ALA A 132 -1.58 -7.56 -11.67
C ALA A 132 -0.95 -6.45 -10.83
N ASP A 133 -0.64 -6.74 -9.57
CA ASP A 133 0.06 -5.82 -8.68
C ASP A 133 1.47 -5.47 -9.19
N TYR A 134 2.27 -6.46 -9.62
CA TYR A 134 3.58 -6.16 -10.23
C TYR A 134 3.46 -5.26 -11.45
N ALA A 135 2.42 -5.49 -12.26
CA ALA A 135 2.15 -4.77 -13.50
C ALA A 135 1.61 -3.35 -13.27
N LEU A 136 1.16 -3.00 -12.06
CA LEU A 136 0.98 -1.60 -11.66
C LEU A 136 2.29 -0.82 -11.84
N GLY A 137 3.42 -1.53 -11.78
CA GLY A 137 4.76 -1.05 -12.05
C GLY A 137 5.43 -0.53 -10.78
N LEU A 138 6.69 -0.12 -10.94
CA LEU A 138 7.42 0.59 -9.89
C LEU A 138 6.72 1.94 -9.68
N GLY A 139 5.91 2.08 -8.63
CA GLY A 139 5.41 3.38 -8.17
C GLY A 139 4.04 3.83 -8.70
N LYS A 140 3.06 2.92 -8.81
CA LYS A 140 1.65 3.33 -8.92
C LYS A 140 0.85 2.84 -7.73
N PHE A 141 0.18 3.81 -7.12
CA PHE A 141 -0.67 3.68 -5.95
C PHE A 141 -1.62 2.50 -6.06
N TYR A 142 -1.66 1.72 -4.98
CA TYR A 142 -2.89 1.04 -4.64
C TYR A 142 -3.97 2.10 -4.46
N THR A 143 -5.06 1.96 -5.19
CA THR A 143 -6.21 2.82 -5.02
C THR A 143 -6.95 2.39 -3.74
N LEU A 144 -7.62 3.30 -3.02
CA LEU A 144 -8.40 2.94 -1.81
C LEU A 144 -9.38 1.75 -2.02
N CYS A 145 -9.77 1.54 -3.29
CA CYS A 145 -10.67 0.51 -3.78
C CYS A 145 -10.02 -0.88 -3.87
N ASP A 146 -8.69 -0.99 -3.74
CA ASP A 146 -8.00 -2.26 -3.93
C ASP A 146 -8.16 -3.15 -2.68
N ASP A 147 -8.14 -4.46 -2.90
CA ASP A 147 -8.37 -5.50 -1.90
C ASP A 147 -7.15 -5.70 -0.99
N PHE A 148 -6.84 -4.71 -0.16
CA PHE A 148 -5.74 -4.74 0.80
C PHE A 148 -6.19 -4.11 2.13
N VAL A 149 -5.51 -4.40 3.23
CA VAL A 149 -5.84 -3.92 4.58
C VAL A 149 -5.51 -2.44 4.74
N ASP A 150 -4.25 -2.08 4.51
CA ASP A 150 -3.76 -0.70 4.49
C ASP A 150 -2.39 -0.68 3.79
N GLY A 151 -1.81 0.51 3.63
CA GLY A 151 -0.48 0.66 3.10
C GLY A 151 0.13 2.01 3.48
N TYR A 152 1.40 2.18 3.17
CA TYR A 152 2.16 3.40 3.43
C TYR A 152 2.86 3.83 2.16
N HIS A 153 2.60 5.07 1.79
CA HIS A 153 3.29 5.74 0.70
C HIS A 153 4.31 6.73 1.28
N MET A 154 5.58 6.58 0.91
CA MET A 154 6.68 7.39 1.42
C MET A 154 6.87 8.61 0.50
N ARG A 155 6.06 9.64 0.72
CA ARG A 155 6.12 10.87 -0.08
C ARG A 155 7.38 11.67 0.19
N GLU A 156 8.19 11.89 -0.84
CA GLU A 156 9.40 12.72 -0.76
C GLU A 156 9.11 14.07 -0.10
N GLY A 157 9.88 14.40 0.94
CA GLY A 157 9.76 15.68 1.65
C GLY A 157 8.56 15.81 2.59
N SER A 158 7.84 14.73 2.91
CA SER A 158 6.72 14.77 3.90
C SER A 158 7.17 14.97 5.35
N GLY A 159 8.47 15.15 5.59
CA GLY A 159 9.06 15.27 6.91
C GLY A 159 9.01 13.93 7.65
N SER A 160 8.47 13.92 8.87
CA SER A 160 8.33 12.71 9.68
C SER A 160 6.95 12.06 9.59
N ALA A 161 6.00 12.62 8.84
CA ALA A 161 4.66 12.05 8.72
C ALA A 161 4.58 11.08 7.54
N ILE A 162 3.99 9.91 7.76
CA ILE A 162 3.61 8.96 6.70
C ILE A 162 2.09 8.85 6.67
N ALA A 163 1.50 9.13 5.51
CA ALA A 163 0.10 8.87 5.29
C ALA A 163 -0.11 7.37 5.08
N SER A 164 -1.05 6.78 5.83
CA SER A 164 -1.63 5.49 5.47
C SER A 164 -2.51 5.66 4.23
N ILE A 165 -2.42 4.75 3.27
CA ILE A 165 -3.18 4.81 2.02
C ILE A 165 -4.67 4.78 2.31
N LYS A 166 -5.16 3.89 3.19
CA LYS A 166 -6.59 3.82 3.58
C LYS A 166 -6.98 4.75 4.71
N GLY A 167 -6.05 5.57 5.20
CA GLY A 167 -6.32 6.47 6.34
C GLY A 167 -6.56 5.75 7.68
N LEU A 168 -6.35 4.43 7.76
CA LEU A 168 -6.69 3.65 8.95
C LEU A 168 -5.67 3.82 10.07
N ALA A 169 -4.38 3.87 9.74
CA ALA A 169 -3.31 3.96 10.71
C ALA A 169 -2.12 4.79 10.19
N PRO A 170 -2.19 6.14 10.21
CA PRO A 170 -1.08 6.98 9.79
C PRO A 170 0.17 6.70 10.64
N GLY A 171 1.35 6.79 10.01
CA GLY A 171 2.62 6.46 10.62
C GLY A 171 3.51 7.68 10.89
N THR A 172 4.53 7.47 11.72
CA THR A 172 5.58 8.47 11.99
C THR A 172 6.94 7.86 11.66
N LEU A 173 7.69 8.50 10.76
CA LEU A 173 9.11 8.23 10.56
C LEU A 173 9.90 8.79 11.75
N VAL A 174 10.75 7.96 12.32
CA VAL A 174 11.62 8.34 13.44
C VAL A 174 13.05 8.47 12.92
N ALA A 175 13.76 9.53 13.33
CA ALA A 175 15.14 9.80 12.94
C ALA A 175 15.36 9.94 11.42
N MET A 176 14.37 10.48 10.70
CA MET A 176 14.52 10.93 9.31
C MET A 176 14.93 12.40 9.28
N GLU A 177 16.01 12.69 8.58
CA GLU A 177 16.47 14.05 8.26
C GLU A 177 16.05 14.43 6.82
N PRO A 178 15.97 15.72 6.49
CA PRO A 178 15.58 16.17 5.14
C PRO A 178 16.41 15.57 4.00
N GLY A 179 17.68 15.22 4.25
CA GLY A 179 18.59 14.61 3.27
C GLY A 179 18.44 13.09 3.10
N ASP A 180 17.63 12.43 3.93
CA ASP A 180 17.41 10.98 3.85
C ASP A 180 16.39 10.61 2.77
N TRP A 181 15.61 11.59 2.31
CA TRP A 181 14.74 11.44 1.16
C TRP A 181 15.57 11.25 -0.10
N VAL A 182 15.39 10.10 -0.74
CA VAL A 182 16.00 9.83 -2.04
C VAL A 182 15.05 10.20 -3.17
N THR A 183 15.57 10.92 -4.15
CA THR A 183 14.90 11.16 -5.43
C THR A 183 15.06 9.93 -6.32
N GLY A 184 14.10 9.70 -7.22
CA GLY A 184 14.18 8.61 -8.21
C GLY A 184 13.02 7.62 -8.19
N LYS A 185 12.14 7.72 -7.18
CA LYS A 185 10.83 7.06 -7.17
C LYS A 185 9.66 8.03 -6.94
N THR A 186 9.86 9.32 -7.20
CA THR A 186 8.74 10.26 -7.21
C THR A 186 7.88 10.03 -8.42
N PHE A 187 6.65 9.56 -8.20
CA PHE A 187 5.65 9.44 -9.25
C PHE A 187 4.57 10.50 -9.13
N PRO A 188 4.11 11.01 -10.27
CA PRO A 188 2.93 11.85 -10.31
C PRO A 188 1.68 11.00 -10.00
N PHE A 189 0.87 11.50 -9.07
CA PHE A 189 -0.46 11.03 -8.67
C PHE A 189 -1.25 10.32 -9.80
N SER A 190 -1.33 8.98 -9.82
CA SER A 190 -1.94 8.24 -10.95
C SER A 190 -3.47 8.21 -10.95
N GLY A 191 -4.10 8.64 -9.86
CA GLY A 191 -5.54 8.64 -9.72
C GLY A 191 -5.99 8.68 -8.27
N MET A 192 -7.30 8.60 -8.07
CA MET A 192 -7.99 8.69 -6.80
C MET A 192 -9.08 7.62 -6.75
N CYS A 193 -9.20 6.90 -5.64
CA CYS A 193 -10.42 6.12 -5.41
C CYS A 193 -11.41 6.95 -4.60
N LEU A 194 -12.67 6.83 -4.97
CA LEU A 194 -13.79 7.49 -4.35
C LEU A 194 -14.70 6.40 -3.83
N ASP A 195 -14.83 6.29 -2.52
CA ASP A 195 -15.75 5.37 -1.87
C ASP A 195 -16.96 6.12 -1.34
N TRP A 196 -18.12 5.50 -1.42
CA TRP A 196 -19.34 5.99 -0.80
C TRP A 196 -20.18 4.82 -0.29
N THR A 197 -20.83 5.03 0.85
CA THR A 197 -21.87 4.09 1.28
C THR A 197 -23.17 4.44 0.55
N ASP A 198 -23.93 3.41 0.20
CA ASP A 198 -25.22 3.54 -0.45
C ASP A 198 -26.06 4.66 0.22
N PRO A 199 -26.46 5.71 -0.53
CA PRO A 199 -27.19 6.82 0.06
C PRO A 199 -28.58 6.32 0.49
N ILE A 200 -28.75 6.15 1.81
CA ILE A 200 -29.99 5.68 2.45
C ILE A 200 -31.20 6.38 1.82
N GLY A 201 -32.11 5.58 1.25
CA GLY A 201 -33.39 6.04 0.70
C GLY A 201 -33.39 6.47 -0.78
N MET A 202 -32.43 6.02 -1.59
CA MET A 202 -32.46 6.20 -3.04
C MET A 202 -33.16 5.05 -3.78
N HIS A 203 -33.86 5.36 -4.87
CA HIS A 203 -34.65 4.39 -5.65
C HIS A 203 -33.77 3.55 -6.59
N ALA A 204 -34.31 2.42 -7.08
CA ALA A 204 -33.61 1.47 -7.97
C ALA A 204 -33.06 2.06 -9.30
N ASN A 205 -33.45 3.28 -9.66
CA ASN A 205 -32.97 3.99 -10.87
C ASN A 205 -32.02 5.16 -10.55
N SER A 206 -31.55 5.27 -9.30
CA SER A 206 -30.57 6.27 -8.95
C SER A 206 -29.17 5.91 -9.47
N ARG A 207 -28.31 6.91 -9.57
CA ARG A 207 -26.93 6.80 -10.04
C ARG A 207 -26.03 7.76 -9.26
N ILE A 208 -24.76 7.44 -9.17
CA ILE A 208 -23.74 8.34 -8.65
C ILE A 208 -23.06 9.06 -9.81
N ARG A 209 -22.93 10.38 -9.72
CA ARG A 209 -22.14 11.19 -10.64
C ARG A 209 -20.90 11.66 -9.93
N VAL A 210 -19.75 11.45 -10.56
CA VAL A 210 -18.47 11.94 -10.10
C VAL A 210 -18.14 13.21 -10.86
N TRP A 211 -17.84 14.26 -10.12
CA TRP A 211 -17.39 15.55 -10.64
C TRP A 211 -15.99 15.86 -10.17
N ILE A 212 -15.18 16.44 -11.04
CA ILE A 212 -13.88 17.01 -10.67
C ILE A 212 -13.81 18.48 -11.07
N TYR A 213 -13.14 19.28 -10.25
CA TYR A 213 -12.83 20.68 -10.49
C TYR A 213 -11.42 20.98 -9.98
N GLY A 214 -10.63 21.77 -10.71
CA GLY A 214 -9.31 22.18 -10.23
C GLY A 214 -9.09 23.67 -10.44
N GLU A 215 -8.85 24.40 -9.37
CA GLU A 215 -8.63 25.84 -9.41
C GLU A 215 -7.23 26.16 -9.95
N GLY A 216 -7.13 26.95 -11.02
CA GLY A 216 -5.84 27.30 -11.65
C GLY A 216 -5.15 26.15 -12.41
N THR A 217 -5.79 24.98 -12.52
CA THR A 217 -5.20 23.75 -13.08
C THR A 217 -5.51 23.51 -14.56
N GLY A 218 -6.34 24.36 -15.17
CA GLY A 218 -6.83 24.16 -16.54
C GLY A 218 -7.94 23.12 -16.67
N ILE A 219 -8.56 22.70 -15.55
CA ILE A 219 -9.71 21.80 -15.52
C ILE A 219 -10.96 22.58 -15.09
N HIS A 220 -11.99 22.60 -15.93
CA HIS A 220 -13.31 23.13 -15.54
C HIS A 220 -14.11 22.07 -14.79
N LYS A 221 -15.09 22.50 -13.96
CA LYS A 221 -15.98 21.58 -13.26
C LYS A 221 -16.68 20.71 -14.28
N GLN A 222 -16.44 19.41 -14.22
CA GLN A 222 -16.94 18.46 -15.21
C GLN A 222 -17.35 17.16 -14.57
N GLN A 223 -18.32 16.49 -15.21
CA GLN A 223 -18.71 15.14 -14.82
C GLN A 223 -17.78 14.15 -15.51
N VAL A 224 -17.07 13.34 -14.74
CA VAL A 224 -16.11 12.34 -15.24
C VAL A 224 -16.68 10.93 -15.28
N ALA A 225 -17.71 10.66 -14.47
CA ALA A 225 -18.37 9.35 -14.45
C ALA A 225 -19.86 9.43 -14.11
N THR A 226 -20.59 8.41 -14.53
CA THR A 226 -21.93 8.05 -14.05
C THR A 226 -21.90 6.58 -13.71
N ILE A 227 -22.27 6.26 -12.48
CA ILE A 227 -22.04 4.97 -11.86
C ILE A 227 -23.38 4.44 -11.34
N PRO A 228 -23.71 3.15 -11.55
CA PRO A 228 -24.89 2.54 -10.95
C PRO A 228 -24.89 2.67 -9.42
N LEU A 229 -26.06 2.82 -8.79
CA LEU A 229 -26.16 2.99 -7.34
C LEU A 229 -25.52 1.84 -6.54
N GLY A 230 -25.66 0.59 -7.01
CA GLY A 230 -25.13 -0.60 -6.32
C GLY A 230 -23.61 -0.80 -6.46
N VAL A 231 -22.90 0.16 -7.05
CA VAL A 231 -21.44 0.21 -7.01
C VAL A 231 -21.08 1.23 -5.92
N GLU A 232 -20.17 0.87 -5.03
CA GLU A 232 -19.80 1.69 -3.86
C GLU A 232 -18.43 2.35 -3.98
N SER A 233 -17.75 2.16 -5.12
CA SER A 233 -16.40 2.67 -5.34
C SER A 233 -16.11 3.06 -6.80
N TYR A 234 -15.17 3.98 -7.00
CA TYR A 234 -14.73 4.40 -8.34
C TYR A 234 -13.28 4.89 -8.36
N ALA A 235 -12.48 4.31 -9.26
CA ALA A 235 -11.14 4.79 -9.58
C ALA A 235 -11.18 5.90 -10.62
N LEU A 236 -11.00 7.15 -10.18
CA LEU A 236 -10.79 8.29 -11.04
C LEU A 236 -9.32 8.36 -11.45
N THR A 237 -9.01 8.18 -12.73
CA THR A 237 -7.62 8.17 -13.24
C THR A 237 -7.32 9.26 -14.27
N GLN A 238 -8.37 9.93 -14.76
CA GLN A 238 -8.27 10.94 -15.82
C GLN A 238 -9.36 12.01 -15.67
N ALA A 239 -9.08 13.20 -16.18
CA ALA A 239 -10.04 14.30 -16.29
C ALA A 239 -9.88 15.00 -17.65
N ARG A 240 -10.89 15.73 -18.13
CA ARG A 240 -10.71 16.51 -19.36
C ARG A 240 -9.96 17.80 -19.07
N GLY A 241 -8.89 18.04 -19.81
CA GLY A 241 -8.24 19.35 -19.83
C GLY A 241 -9.13 20.42 -20.48
N ILE A 242 -8.66 21.67 -20.48
CA ILE A 242 -9.37 22.82 -21.05
C ILE A 242 -9.79 22.64 -22.52
N ASN A 243 -9.05 21.82 -23.28
CA ASN A 243 -9.33 21.52 -24.69
C ASN A 243 -10.31 20.34 -24.88
N GLY A 244 -10.88 19.81 -23.79
CA GLY A 244 -11.81 18.67 -23.83
C GLY A 244 -11.16 17.29 -23.97
N THR A 245 -9.84 17.22 -24.18
CA THR A 245 -9.04 16.00 -24.22
C THR A 245 -8.92 15.36 -22.84
N TRP A 246 -9.05 14.03 -22.77
CA TRP A 246 -8.76 13.29 -21.55
C TRP A 246 -7.26 13.30 -21.25
N LEU A 247 -6.93 13.73 -20.04
CA LEU A 247 -5.57 13.78 -19.52
C LEU A 247 -5.49 12.90 -18.27
N PRO A 248 -4.41 12.12 -18.10
CA PRO A 248 -4.16 11.41 -16.84
C PRO A 248 -4.13 12.40 -15.68
N LEU A 249 -4.71 12.06 -14.54
CA LEU A 249 -4.64 12.90 -13.33
C LEU A 249 -3.19 13.21 -12.92
N SER A 250 -2.27 12.28 -13.20
CA SER A 250 -0.84 12.43 -12.96
C SER A 250 -0.21 13.58 -13.74
N SER A 251 -0.78 13.95 -14.87
CA SER A 251 -0.27 15.04 -15.70
C SER A 251 -0.79 16.41 -15.30
N LEU A 252 -1.76 16.47 -14.38
CA LEU A 252 -2.45 17.69 -14.05
C LEU A 252 -1.73 18.38 -12.87
N PRO A 253 -1.42 19.69 -12.95
CA PRO A 253 -0.81 20.45 -11.86
C PRO A 253 -1.86 21.02 -10.88
N GLY A 254 -1.57 21.00 -9.58
CA GLY A 254 -2.34 21.73 -8.56
C GLY A 254 -3.30 20.88 -7.72
N HIS A 255 -4.22 21.55 -7.02
CA HIS A 255 -5.21 20.96 -6.12
C HIS A 255 -6.53 20.70 -6.85
N TYR A 256 -7.23 19.64 -6.44
CA TYR A 256 -8.50 19.25 -7.06
C TYR A 256 -9.57 19.01 -6.01
N TRP A 257 -10.78 19.34 -6.42
CA TRP A 257 -12.00 19.07 -5.69
C TRP A 257 -12.75 17.97 -6.41
N VAL A 258 -13.16 16.97 -5.66
CA VAL A 258 -14.06 15.94 -6.16
C VAL A 258 -15.39 16.02 -5.43
N GLN A 259 -16.46 15.97 -6.21
CA GLN A 259 -17.84 15.99 -5.70
C GLN A 259 -18.57 14.74 -6.20
N LEU A 260 -19.27 14.09 -5.28
CA LEU A 260 -20.14 12.95 -5.56
C LEU A 260 -21.60 13.38 -5.41
N ASP A 261 -22.39 13.17 -6.47
CA ASP A 261 -23.83 13.40 -6.46
C ASP A 261 -24.58 12.09 -6.65
N ALA A 262 -25.44 11.73 -5.71
CA ALA A 262 -26.48 10.74 -5.93
C ALA A 262 -27.67 11.40 -6.64
N VAL A 263 -28.08 10.87 -7.79
CA VAL A 263 -29.17 11.43 -8.60
C VAL A 263 -30.22 10.37 -8.85
N GLY A 264 -31.46 10.65 -8.48
CA GLY A 264 -32.61 9.80 -8.75
C GLY A 264 -33.84 10.60 -9.20
N PRO A 265 -34.99 9.92 -9.38
CA PRO A 265 -36.25 10.55 -9.75
C PRO A 265 -36.72 11.62 -8.75
N SER A 266 -36.31 11.50 -7.48
CA SER A 266 -36.61 12.43 -6.39
C SER A 266 -35.67 13.64 -6.32
N GLY A 267 -34.71 13.76 -7.25
CA GLY A 267 -33.77 14.87 -7.34
C GLY A 267 -32.31 14.46 -7.08
N VAL A 268 -31.49 15.48 -6.82
CA VAL A 268 -30.05 15.33 -6.53
C VAL A 268 -29.82 15.42 -5.03
N ARG A 269 -29.11 14.45 -4.47
CA ARG A 269 -28.50 14.55 -3.14
C ARG A 269 -26.98 14.56 -3.31
N SER A 270 -26.35 15.67 -2.97
CA SER A 270 -24.89 15.79 -3.01
C SER A 270 -24.30 15.39 -1.66
N ALA A 271 -23.24 14.58 -1.68
CA ALA A 271 -22.38 14.41 -0.51
C ALA A 271 -21.49 15.66 -0.34
N PRO A 272 -21.00 15.96 0.88
CA PRO A 272 -20.00 17.01 1.06
C PRO A 272 -18.76 16.75 0.19
N SER A 273 -18.22 17.80 -0.41
CA SER A 273 -17.00 17.76 -1.21
C SER A 273 -15.77 17.63 -0.32
N ASN A 274 -14.85 16.71 -0.65
CA ASN A 274 -13.53 16.67 -0.02
C ASN A 274 -12.54 17.50 -0.85
N THR A 275 -11.72 18.28 -0.14
CA THR A 275 -10.57 19.02 -0.71
C THR A 275 -9.35 18.12 -0.76
N ILE A 276 -8.60 18.14 -1.86
CA ILE A 276 -7.31 17.44 -2.00
C ILE A 276 -6.26 18.45 -2.44
#